data_AF-A0A813LSI0-F1
#
_entry.id   AF-A0A813LSI0-F1
#
_cell.length_a   1.000
_cell.length_b   1.000
_cell.length_c   1.000
_cell.angle_alpha   90.00
_cell.angle_beta   90.00
_cell.angle_gamma   90.00
#
_symmetry.space_group_name_H-M   'P 1'
#
loop_
_entity.id
_entity.type
_entity.pdbx_description
1 polymer ?
#
loop_
_entity_poly.entity_id
_entity_poly.type
_entity_poly.pdbx_seq_one_letter_code
_entity_poly.pdbx_strand_id
1 'polypeptide(L)'
;YDSVLRGEAFRCLDGSTEVPSVFVNDDSCDCPDGSDEPGTAACAGLPGASFFCRNEGSVPRLLYSSRVNDGICDCCDGSDEATAAPGSPSSCPNTCRAEGDAARAEQQLQQAAAREGLRLQRGWEQQAAEEVSKWRSEKERLVQEGLPQLKEVLQEATRQRDVALEAHVQPSEGSLATRTSGQRQVDPNLLFWEDFEGVSGSDTLGHWVRAAGGSAIVVKDPKRKRGNVMSMLRCAWGGDVFSTNGFSCSTKQRCKVSYWALGAPCQGFSTGTKRTEEALLDAHSWLAVPKSSDGFKDRLLATNLSDDWARGWAKRVYYEYEFPAVDEFQMLGSDEVSFATKQVHFMLQAGGP
;
A
#
# COMPACT_ATOMS: atom_id res chain seq x y z
N TYR A 1 -22.31 -23.42 28.17
CA TYR A 1 -23.49 -24.07 28.77
C TYR A 1 -23.54 -25.60 28.55
N ASP A 2 -22.61 -26.21 27.82
CA ASP A 2 -22.59 -27.69 27.66
C ASP A 2 -22.49 -28.46 29.00
N SER A 3 -21.81 -27.88 30.00
CA SER A 3 -21.77 -28.44 31.37
C SER A 3 -23.16 -28.52 31.99
N VAL A 4 -23.98 -27.47 31.82
CA VAL A 4 -25.38 -27.43 32.28
C VAL A 4 -26.20 -28.54 31.63
N LEU A 5 -26.04 -28.76 30.32
CA LEU A 5 -26.74 -29.83 29.59
C LEU A 5 -26.33 -31.24 30.06
N ARG A 6 -25.14 -31.40 30.62
CA ARG A 6 -24.67 -32.65 31.24
C ARG A 6 -25.03 -32.78 32.72
N GLY A 7 -25.69 -31.78 33.31
CA GLY A 7 -26.00 -31.72 34.74
C GLY A 7 -24.79 -31.39 35.62
N GLU A 8 -23.66 -31.00 35.03
CA GLU A 8 -22.45 -30.56 35.74
C GLU A 8 -22.63 -29.12 36.22
N ALA A 9 -21.84 -28.70 37.22
CA ALA A 9 -21.87 -27.32 37.67
C ALA A 9 -21.49 -26.33 36.55
N PHE A 10 -22.07 -25.14 36.62
CA PHE A 10 -21.86 -24.06 35.68
C PHE A 10 -20.90 -23.04 36.28
N ARG A 11 -19.81 -22.76 35.58
CA ARG A 11 -18.89 -21.70 35.94
C ARG A 11 -19.33 -20.41 35.25
N CYS A 12 -19.52 -19.34 36.02
CA CYS A 12 -19.86 -18.02 35.47
C CYS A 12 -18.83 -17.60 34.40
N LEU A 13 -19.26 -16.87 33.38
CA LEU A 13 -18.43 -16.58 32.21
C LEU A 13 -17.25 -15.64 32.53
N ASP A 14 -17.41 -14.78 33.53
CA ASP A 14 -16.34 -13.97 34.12
C ASP A 14 -15.32 -14.78 34.96
N GLY A 15 -15.62 -16.06 35.22
CA GLY A 15 -14.79 -16.98 36.00
C GLY A 15 -14.80 -16.73 37.50
N SER A 16 -15.71 -15.91 38.02
CA SER A 16 -15.77 -15.50 39.44
C SER A 16 -16.20 -16.63 40.37
N THR A 17 -17.27 -17.35 40.02
CA THR A 17 -17.84 -18.43 40.84
C THR A 17 -18.37 -19.57 39.98
N GLU A 18 -18.71 -20.67 40.65
CA GLU A 18 -19.32 -21.86 40.06
C GLU A 18 -20.61 -22.19 40.80
N VAL A 19 -21.70 -22.32 40.07
CA VAL A 19 -23.06 -22.56 40.58
C VAL A 19 -23.54 -23.95 40.12
N PRO A 20 -24.43 -24.62 40.87
CA PRO A 20 -25.07 -25.84 40.38
C PRO A 20 -25.81 -25.60 39.06
N SER A 21 -25.87 -26.59 38.17
CA SER A 21 -26.60 -26.48 36.89
C SER A 21 -28.09 -26.13 37.04
N VAL A 22 -28.68 -26.45 38.18
CA VAL A 22 -30.07 -26.15 38.51
C VAL A 22 -30.32 -24.68 38.81
N PHE A 23 -29.27 -23.89 39.04
CA PHE A 23 -29.33 -22.44 39.29
C PHE A 23 -29.10 -21.65 37.99
N VAL A 24 -29.29 -22.30 36.83
CA VAL A 24 -29.20 -21.63 35.53
C VAL A 24 -30.60 -21.49 34.97
N ASN A 25 -31.03 -20.26 34.75
CA ASN A 25 -32.41 -19.86 34.42
C ASN A 25 -33.41 -20.26 35.52
N ASP A 26 -33.05 -20.07 36.78
CA ASP A 26 -33.91 -20.38 37.92
C ASP A 26 -34.62 -19.15 38.51
N ASP A 27 -34.50 -18.00 37.83
CA ASP A 27 -35.06 -16.71 38.24
C ASP A 27 -34.37 -16.11 39.49
N SER A 28 -33.16 -16.58 39.83
CA SER A 28 -32.23 -16.00 40.80
C SER A 28 -30.97 -15.49 40.10
N CYS A 29 -30.39 -14.38 40.56
CA CYS A 29 -29.14 -13.87 40.01
C CYS A 29 -27.95 -14.23 40.91
N ASP A 30 -27.28 -15.33 40.59
CA ASP A 30 -26.21 -15.94 41.35
C ASP A 30 -24.81 -15.64 40.77
N CYS A 31 -24.70 -15.43 39.45
CA CYS A 31 -23.46 -14.98 38.84
C CYS A 31 -23.32 -13.44 38.89
N PRO A 32 -22.16 -12.89 39.32
CA PRO A 32 -21.89 -11.45 39.30
C PRO A 32 -21.91 -10.79 37.91
N ASP A 33 -21.75 -11.58 36.85
CA ASP A 33 -21.86 -11.16 35.45
C ASP A 33 -23.22 -11.45 34.81
N GLY A 34 -24.14 -12.08 35.56
CA GLY A 34 -25.47 -12.48 35.11
C GLY A 34 -25.51 -13.58 34.06
N SER A 35 -24.42 -14.33 33.89
CA SER A 35 -24.32 -15.40 32.90
C SER A 35 -25.09 -16.68 33.24
N ASP A 36 -25.59 -16.81 34.46
CA ASP A 36 -26.50 -17.86 34.89
C ASP A 36 -27.94 -17.67 34.40
N GLU A 37 -28.35 -16.43 34.11
CA GLU A 37 -29.73 -16.08 33.74
C GLU A 37 -29.88 -15.53 32.29
N PRO A 38 -29.45 -16.27 31.24
CA PRO A 38 -29.63 -15.82 29.86
C PRO A 38 -31.08 -15.88 29.34
N GLY A 39 -31.97 -16.54 30.07
CA GLY A 39 -33.37 -16.83 29.69
C GLY A 39 -34.43 -16.20 30.60
N THR A 40 -34.02 -15.47 31.63
CA THR A 40 -34.93 -14.82 32.60
C THR A 40 -34.58 -13.34 32.76
N ALA A 41 -35.34 -12.63 33.60
CA ALA A 41 -35.10 -11.23 33.94
C ALA A 41 -34.29 -11.04 35.23
N ALA A 42 -33.88 -12.11 35.92
CA ALA A 42 -33.38 -12.00 37.30
C ALA A 42 -32.12 -11.13 37.43
N CYS A 43 -31.27 -11.14 36.40
CA CYS A 43 -30.05 -10.33 36.35
C CYS A 43 -30.20 -8.99 35.61
N ALA A 44 -31.42 -8.48 35.41
CA ALA A 44 -31.69 -7.23 34.69
C ALA A 44 -30.95 -5.98 35.22
N GLY A 45 -30.53 -5.98 36.50
CA GLY A 45 -29.77 -4.89 37.10
C GLY A 45 -28.27 -4.89 36.76
N LEU A 46 -27.75 -5.95 36.12
CA LEU A 46 -26.33 -6.10 35.82
C LEU A 46 -25.98 -5.60 34.41
N PRO A 47 -24.82 -4.93 34.24
CA PRO A 47 -24.36 -4.51 32.93
C PRO A 47 -23.93 -5.74 32.10
N GLY A 48 -24.54 -5.93 30.94
CA GLY A 48 -24.23 -7.03 30.03
C GLY A 48 -25.19 -8.22 30.12
N ALA A 49 -26.07 -8.26 31.12
CA ALA A 49 -27.18 -9.21 31.17
C ALA A 49 -28.09 -8.99 29.95
N SER A 50 -28.17 -10.02 29.10
CA SER A 50 -28.92 -9.94 27.85
C SER A 50 -29.61 -11.25 27.53
N PHE A 51 -30.78 -11.12 26.91
CA PHE A 51 -31.58 -12.21 26.40
C PHE A 51 -31.42 -12.32 24.88
N PHE A 52 -31.28 -13.54 24.37
CA PHE A 52 -31.05 -13.78 22.95
C PHE A 52 -32.33 -14.24 22.24
N CYS A 53 -32.93 -13.35 21.46
CA CYS A 53 -33.98 -13.70 20.51
C CYS A 53 -33.36 -14.44 19.32
N ARG A 54 -33.72 -15.71 19.13
CA ARG A 54 -33.25 -16.49 17.98
C ARG A 54 -33.85 -15.97 16.68
N ASN A 55 -35.12 -15.55 16.72
CA ASN A 55 -35.83 -14.93 15.60
C ASN A 55 -35.69 -15.73 14.30
N GLU A 56 -35.98 -17.03 14.33
CA GLU A 56 -35.80 -17.89 13.15
C GLU A 56 -36.56 -17.35 11.93
N GLY A 57 -35.84 -17.14 10.84
CA GLY A 57 -36.35 -16.50 9.63
C GLY A 57 -36.13 -14.98 9.60
N SER A 58 -35.92 -14.30 10.71
CA SER A 58 -35.54 -12.89 10.78
C SER A 58 -34.09 -12.72 11.25
N VAL A 59 -33.72 -11.50 11.63
CA VAL A 59 -32.42 -11.17 12.20
C VAL A 59 -32.42 -11.47 13.71
N PRO A 60 -31.45 -12.26 14.22
CA PRO A 60 -31.29 -12.49 15.65
C PRO A 60 -31.03 -11.18 16.41
N ARG A 61 -31.48 -11.11 17.66
CA ARG A 61 -31.40 -9.87 18.45
C ARG A 61 -31.01 -10.17 19.90
N LEU A 62 -30.23 -9.28 20.49
CA LEU A 62 -30.01 -9.23 21.93
C LEU A 62 -30.92 -8.16 22.54
N LEU A 63 -31.63 -8.53 23.60
CA LEU A 63 -32.43 -7.64 24.44
C LEU A 63 -31.78 -7.50 25.81
N TYR A 64 -32.07 -6.42 26.51
CA TYR A 64 -31.74 -6.34 27.93
C TYR A 64 -32.61 -7.33 28.70
N SER A 65 -32.05 -8.03 29.68
CA SER A 65 -32.82 -9.01 30.50
C SER A 65 -34.04 -8.38 31.18
N SER A 66 -34.05 -7.05 31.39
CA SER A 66 -35.21 -6.32 31.92
C SER A 66 -36.47 -6.38 31.05
N ARG A 67 -36.35 -6.81 29.79
CA ARG A 67 -37.44 -6.93 28.82
C ARG A 67 -38.00 -8.35 28.70
N VAL A 68 -37.49 -9.27 29.50
CA VAL A 68 -37.98 -10.64 29.51
C VAL A 68 -39.18 -10.69 30.47
N ASN A 69 -40.34 -11.12 29.96
CA ASN A 69 -41.61 -11.16 30.68
C ASN A 69 -42.03 -9.80 31.28
N ASP A 70 -41.78 -8.69 30.58
CA ASP A 70 -42.21 -7.34 30.98
C ASP A 70 -43.61 -6.99 30.43
N GLY A 71 -44.18 -7.87 29.61
CA GLY A 71 -45.49 -7.74 28.99
C GLY A 71 -45.48 -7.06 27.62
N ILE A 72 -44.30 -6.77 27.06
CA ILE A 72 -44.12 -6.14 25.75
C ILE A 72 -43.44 -7.12 24.80
N CYS A 73 -43.96 -7.24 23.58
CA CYS A 73 -43.35 -8.08 22.55
C CYS A 73 -42.17 -7.37 21.88
N ASP A 74 -40.95 -7.71 22.27
CA ASP A 74 -39.69 -7.24 21.71
C ASP A 74 -39.05 -8.22 20.71
N CYS A 75 -39.17 -9.54 20.94
CA CYS A 75 -38.72 -10.56 19.98
C CYS A 75 -39.83 -10.85 18.95
N CYS A 76 -39.48 -10.98 17.66
CA CYS A 76 -40.46 -11.34 16.63
C CYS A 76 -40.96 -12.78 16.77
N ASP A 77 -40.23 -13.64 17.48
CA ASP A 77 -40.64 -15.01 17.77
C ASP A 77 -41.49 -15.12 19.05
N GLY A 78 -41.60 -14.02 19.81
CA GLY A 78 -42.31 -13.94 21.09
C GLY A 78 -41.63 -14.68 22.24
N SER A 79 -40.35 -15.07 22.09
CA SER A 79 -39.63 -15.87 23.09
C SER A 79 -39.31 -15.13 24.40
N ASP A 80 -39.34 -13.81 24.37
CA ASP A 80 -39.18 -12.91 25.51
C ASP A 80 -40.36 -12.95 26.49
N GLU A 81 -41.58 -13.23 26.02
CA GLU A 81 -42.81 -13.26 26.82
C GLU A 81 -43.30 -14.70 27.05
N ALA A 82 -42.38 -15.64 27.27
CA ALA A 82 -42.66 -17.08 27.34
C ALA A 82 -43.59 -17.49 28.50
N THR A 83 -43.64 -16.69 29.58
CA THR A 83 -44.51 -16.99 30.74
C THR A 83 -45.93 -16.45 30.60
N ALA A 84 -46.21 -15.67 29.55
CA ALA A 84 -47.52 -15.09 29.31
C ALA A 84 -48.58 -16.19 29.06
N ALA A 85 -49.72 -16.10 29.76
CA ALA A 85 -50.81 -17.04 29.57
C ALA A 85 -51.37 -16.96 28.14
N PRO A 86 -51.76 -18.09 27.50
CA PRO A 86 -52.35 -18.09 26.17
C PRO A 86 -53.61 -17.21 26.10
N GLY A 87 -53.64 -16.25 25.18
CA GLY A 87 -54.75 -15.31 25.05
C GLY A 87 -54.75 -14.13 26.03
N SER A 88 -53.68 -13.97 26.82
CA SER A 88 -53.43 -12.71 27.56
C SER A 88 -53.01 -11.59 26.59
N PRO A 89 -53.17 -10.32 26.98
CA PRO A 89 -52.65 -9.17 26.22
C PRO A 89 -51.13 -9.23 25.95
N SER A 90 -50.41 -10.02 26.75
CA SER A 90 -48.96 -10.26 26.66
C SER A 90 -48.61 -11.50 25.81
N SER A 91 -49.59 -12.11 25.14
CA SER A 91 -49.34 -13.25 24.24
C SER A 91 -48.81 -12.76 22.89
N CYS A 92 -47.52 -12.98 22.63
CA CYS A 92 -46.82 -12.48 21.44
C CYS A 92 -46.95 -13.42 20.23
N PRO A 93 -47.49 -12.97 19.07
CA PRO A 93 -47.52 -13.77 17.85
C PRO A 93 -46.16 -13.79 17.15
N ASN A 94 -45.83 -14.89 16.48
CA ASN A 94 -44.59 -14.98 15.68
C ASN A 94 -44.71 -14.20 14.36
N THR A 95 -43.96 -13.12 14.21
CA THR A 95 -43.90 -12.21 13.04
C THR A 95 -42.60 -12.34 12.24
N CYS A 96 -41.66 -13.20 12.65
CA CYS A 96 -40.30 -13.25 12.10
C CYS A 96 -40.23 -13.47 10.59
N ARG A 97 -41.16 -14.24 10.02
CA ARG A 97 -41.16 -14.46 8.56
C ARG A 97 -41.34 -13.15 7.80
N ALA A 98 -42.31 -12.33 8.20
CA ALA A 98 -42.61 -11.07 7.53
C ALA A 98 -41.52 -10.03 7.78
N GLU A 99 -41.06 -9.88 9.02
CA GLU A 99 -39.98 -8.94 9.36
C GLU A 99 -38.67 -9.28 8.65
N GLY A 100 -38.36 -10.57 8.52
CA GLY A 100 -37.14 -11.04 7.89
C GLY A 100 -37.14 -11.03 6.36
N ASP A 101 -38.26 -10.73 5.69
CA ASP A 101 -38.36 -10.82 4.21
C ASP A 101 -37.30 -9.96 3.50
N ALA A 102 -37.15 -8.71 3.92
CA ALA A 102 -36.18 -7.78 3.33
C ALA A 102 -34.73 -8.25 3.54
N ALA A 103 -34.38 -8.67 4.75
CA ALA A 103 -33.05 -9.15 5.08
C ALA A 103 -32.69 -10.43 4.31
N ARG A 104 -33.63 -11.37 4.17
CA ARG A 104 -33.42 -12.60 3.38
C ARG A 104 -33.24 -12.29 1.89
N ALA A 105 -34.03 -11.37 1.34
CA ALA A 105 -33.90 -10.93 -0.05
C ALA A 105 -32.54 -10.27 -0.30
N GLU A 106 -32.10 -9.38 0.59
CA GLU A 106 -30.78 -8.76 0.51
C GLU A 106 -29.64 -9.79 0.60
N GLN A 107 -29.71 -10.71 1.56
CA GLN A 107 -28.73 -11.79 1.70
C GLN A 107 -28.65 -12.67 0.45
N GLN A 108 -29.77 -12.98 -0.19
CA GLN A 108 -29.78 -13.73 -1.45
C GLN A 108 -29.06 -12.98 -2.57
N LEU A 109 -29.26 -11.66 -2.68
CA LEU A 109 -28.54 -10.83 -3.66
C LEU A 109 -27.04 -10.79 -3.38
N GLN A 110 -26.64 -10.61 -2.12
CA GLN A 110 -25.24 -10.63 -1.72
C GLN A 110 -24.58 -11.99 -2.01
N GLN A 111 -25.25 -13.09 -1.70
CA GLN A 111 -24.76 -14.43 -1.99
C GLN A 111 -24.64 -14.69 -3.50
N ALA A 112 -25.60 -14.22 -4.30
CA ALA A 112 -25.54 -14.33 -5.75
C ALA A 112 -24.34 -13.54 -6.32
N ALA A 113 -24.15 -12.30 -5.86
CA ALA A 113 -23.01 -11.47 -6.25
C ALA A 113 -21.67 -12.09 -5.86
N ALA A 114 -21.56 -12.64 -4.64
CA ALA A 114 -20.37 -13.31 -4.16
C ALA A 114 -20.04 -14.57 -4.98
N ARG A 115 -21.06 -15.38 -5.32
CA ARG A 115 -20.89 -16.56 -6.17
C ARG A 115 -20.40 -16.19 -7.56
N GLU A 116 -20.95 -15.12 -8.15
CA GLU A 116 -20.53 -14.65 -9.46
C GLU A 116 -19.10 -14.07 -9.41
N GLY A 117 -18.77 -13.30 -8.37
CA GLY A 117 -17.41 -12.82 -8.14
C GLY A 117 -16.39 -13.96 -8.05
N LEU A 118 -16.71 -15.03 -7.31
CA LEU A 118 -15.86 -16.21 -7.20
C LEU A 118 -15.71 -16.95 -8.54
N ARG A 119 -16.78 -16.99 -9.35
CA ARG A 119 -16.73 -17.58 -10.70
C ARG A 119 -15.76 -16.82 -11.61
N LEU A 120 -15.82 -15.49 -11.59
CA LEU A 120 -14.93 -14.63 -12.36
C LEU A 120 -13.47 -14.76 -11.89
N GLN A 121 -13.25 -14.74 -10.58
CA GLN A 121 -11.92 -14.93 -9.99
C GLN A 121 -11.26 -16.23 -10.50
N ARG A 122 -11.98 -17.36 -10.45
CA ARG A 122 -11.49 -18.64 -10.96
C ARG A 122 -11.13 -18.58 -12.45
N GLY A 123 -11.91 -17.84 -13.23
CA GLY A 123 -11.62 -17.61 -14.66
C GLY A 123 -10.33 -16.83 -14.87
N TRP A 124 -10.11 -15.76 -14.10
CA TRP A 124 -8.87 -14.98 -14.16
C TRP A 124 -7.66 -15.77 -13.67
N GLU A 125 -7.81 -16.60 -12.63
CA GLU A 125 -6.75 -17.49 -12.15
C GLU A 125 -6.31 -18.48 -13.24
N GLN A 126 -7.25 -19.08 -13.97
CA GLN A 126 -6.94 -19.98 -15.09
C GLN A 126 -6.20 -19.24 -16.22
N GLN A 127 -6.71 -18.08 -16.64
CA GLN A 127 -6.07 -17.26 -17.68
C GLN A 127 -4.67 -16.82 -17.27
N ALA A 128 -4.50 -16.36 -16.02
CA ALA A 128 -3.20 -15.96 -15.50
C ALA A 128 -2.23 -17.14 -15.45
N ALA A 129 -2.69 -18.34 -15.06
CA ALA A 129 -1.85 -19.55 -15.06
C ALA A 129 -1.39 -19.93 -16.48
N GLU A 130 -2.27 -19.86 -17.47
CA GLU A 130 -1.94 -20.11 -18.87
C GLU A 130 -0.91 -19.10 -19.40
N GLU A 131 -1.12 -17.80 -19.15
CA GLU A 131 -0.20 -16.75 -19.56
C GLU A 131 1.16 -16.90 -18.87
N VAL A 132 1.19 -17.16 -17.56
CA VAL A 132 2.45 -17.42 -16.83
C VAL A 132 3.17 -18.63 -17.42
N SER A 133 2.46 -19.69 -17.81
CA SER A 133 3.07 -20.84 -18.47
C SER A 133 3.72 -20.45 -19.81
N LYS A 134 3.03 -19.66 -20.64
CA LYS A 134 3.58 -19.16 -21.92
C LYS A 134 4.82 -18.31 -21.70
N TRP A 135 4.75 -17.33 -20.80
CA TRP A 135 5.89 -16.44 -20.49
C TRP A 135 7.08 -17.21 -19.91
N ARG A 136 6.84 -18.26 -19.12
CA ARG A 136 7.92 -19.14 -18.63
C ARG A 136 8.62 -19.86 -19.78
N SER A 137 7.87 -20.47 -20.70
CA SER A 137 8.44 -21.14 -21.87
C SER A 137 9.21 -20.18 -22.76
N GLU A 138 8.66 -18.97 -23.00
CA GLU A 138 9.31 -17.95 -23.82
C GLU A 138 10.60 -17.43 -23.17
N LYS A 139 10.59 -17.18 -21.86
CA LYS A 139 11.79 -16.81 -21.11
C LYS A 139 12.87 -17.88 -21.25
N GLU A 140 12.51 -19.16 -21.11
CA GLU A 140 13.45 -20.27 -21.24
C GLU A 140 14.07 -20.30 -22.65
N ARG A 141 13.25 -20.14 -23.69
CA ARG A 141 13.74 -20.04 -25.08
C ARG A 141 14.73 -18.88 -25.25
N LEU A 142 14.39 -17.69 -24.78
CA LEU A 142 15.25 -16.51 -24.90
C LEU A 142 16.57 -16.69 -24.13
N VAL A 143 16.54 -17.37 -22.98
CA VAL A 143 17.75 -17.70 -22.22
C VAL A 143 18.60 -18.71 -23.00
N GLN A 144 17.99 -19.74 -23.60
CA GLN A 144 18.74 -20.76 -24.35
C GLN A 144 19.32 -20.23 -25.66
N GLU A 145 18.57 -19.41 -26.41
CA GLU A 145 18.98 -18.93 -27.73
C GLU A 145 19.76 -17.61 -27.68
N GLY A 146 19.30 -16.65 -26.87
CA GLY A 146 19.86 -15.30 -26.82
C GLY A 146 21.10 -15.15 -25.94
N LEU A 147 21.17 -15.88 -24.83
CA LEU A 147 22.31 -15.78 -23.90
C LEU A 147 23.64 -16.25 -24.51
N PRO A 148 23.70 -17.36 -25.28
CA PRO A 148 24.93 -17.76 -25.95
C PRO A 148 25.41 -16.72 -26.97
N GLN A 149 24.49 -16.19 -27.79
CA GLN A 149 24.82 -15.16 -28.79
C GLN A 149 25.37 -13.90 -28.13
N LEU A 150 24.75 -13.45 -27.04
CA LEU A 150 25.21 -12.27 -26.31
C LEU A 150 26.59 -12.50 -25.65
N LYS A 151 26.84 -13.70 -25.12
CA LYS A 151 28.15 -14.08 -24.59
C LYS A 151 29.24 -14.06 -25.66
N GLU A 152 28.94 -14.55 -26.85
CA GLU A 152 29.88 -14.56 -27.98
C GLU A 152 30.22 -13.13 -28.42
N VAL A 153 29.23 -12.26 -28.56
CA VAL A 153 29.44 -10.83 -28.88
C VAL A 153 30.27 -10.14 -27.78
N LEU A 154 29.99 -10.42 -26.51
CA LEU A 154 30.76 -9.85 -25.39
C LEU A 154 32.22 -10.31 -25.40
N GLN A 155 32.47 -11.59 -25.68
CA GLN A 155 33.82 -12.13 -25.78
C GLN A 155 34.61 -11.47 -26.92
N GLU A 156 33.98 -11.30 -28.09
CA GLU A 156 34.63 -10.64 -29.22
C GLU A 156 34.91 -9.17 -28.93
N ALA A 157 33.95 -8.44 -28.33
CA ALA A 157 34.16 -7.05 -27.92
C ALA A 157 35.29 -6.91 -26.88
N THR A 158 35.40 -7.86 -25.94
CA THR A 158 36.47 -7.90 -24.95
C THR A 158 37.83 -8.13 -25.61
N ARG A 159 37.89 -9.07 -26.57
CA ARG A 159 39.11 -9.35 -27.34
C ARG A 159 39.58 -8.11 -28.11
N GLN A 160 38.65 -7.41 -28.77
CA GLN A 160 38.96 -6.16 -29.49
C GLN A 160 39.47 -5.06 -28.55
N ARG A 161 38.87 -4.94 -27.37
CA ARG A 161 39.33 -4.00 -26.33
C ARG A 161 40.75 -4.32 -25.88
N ASP A 162 41.05 -5.58 -25.60
CA ASP A 162 42.36 -6.00 -25.09
C ASP A 162 43.46 -5.76 -26.15
N VAL A 163 43.18 -6.06 -27.42
CA VAL A 163 44.06 -5.72 -28.57
C VAL A 163 44.29 -4.21 -28.68
N ALA A 164 43.23 -3.40 -28.52
CA ALA A 164 43.35 -1.94 -28.55
C ALA A 164 44.18 -1.40 -27.36
N LEU A 165 44.03 -1.97 -26.16
CA LEU A 165 44.83 -1.63 -24.99
C LEU A 165 46.32 -1.98 -25.20
N GLU A 166 46.63 -3.15 -25.75
CA GLU A 166 48.01 -3.56 -26.05
C GLU A 166 48.65 -2.65 -27.12
N ALA A 167 47.89 -2.24 -28.14
CA ALA A 167 48.35 -1.29 -29.15
C ALA A 167 48.69 0.10 -28.57
N HIS A 168 48.07 0.49 -27.44
CA HIS A 168 48.34 1.74 -26.74
C HIS A 168 49.53 1.68 -25.75
N VAL A 169 50.16 0.51 -25.55
CA VAL A 169 51.30 0.32 -24.60
C VAL A 169 52.68 0.36 -25.28
N GLN A 170 52.76 0.60 -26.60
CA GLN A 170 54.05 0.84 -27.28
C GLN A 170 54.66 2.19 -26.84
N PRO A 171 55.94 2.24 -26.41
CA PRO A 171 56.55 3.47 -25.90
C PRO A 171 56.93 4.39 -27.06
N SER A 172 56.12 5.43 -27.31
CA SER A 172 56.57 6.58 -28.09
C SER A 172 57.00 7.70 -27.14
N GLU A 173 58.30 7.85 -26.98
CA GLU A 173 58.90 9.06 -26.40
C GLU A 173 58.50 10.28 -27.24
N GLY A 174 57.97 11.29 -26.57
CA GLY A 174 57.84 12.65 -27.10
C GLY A 174 56.58 12.92 -27.92
N SER A 175 55.56 13.49 -27.28
CA SER A 175 55.03 14.79 -27.72
C SER A 175 53.97 15.28 -26.74
N LEU A 176 54.30 16.41 -26.11
CA LEU A 176 53.40 17.24 -25.34
C LEU A 176 52.47 17.98 -26.32
N ALA A 177 51.20 17.58 -26.41
CA ALA A 177 50.18 18.40 -27.05
C ALA A 177 48.79 18.14 -26.47
N THR A 178 48.46 19.00 -25.51
CA THR A 178 47.15 19.50 -25.09
C THR A 178 45.96 19.15 -26.00
N ARG A 179 45.07 18.27 -25.54
CA ARG A 179 43.63 18.31 -25.86
C ARG A 179 42.82 18.04 -24.60
N THR A 180 42.44 19.12 -23.94
CA THR A 180 41.43 19.18 -22.90
C THR A 180 40.05 18.92 -23.51
N SER A 181 39.52 17.72 -23.32
CA SER A 181 38.07 17.47 -23.29
C SER A 181 37.75 16.91 -21.91
N GLY A 182 36.99 17.68 -21.13
CA GLY A 182 36.80 17.49 -19.70
C GLY A 182 36.38 16.07 -19.31
N GLN A 183 37.31 15.33 -18.73
CA GLN A 183 37.00 14.25 -17.80
C GLN A 183 36.27 14.87 -16.61
N ARG A 184 34.97 14.58 -16.50
CA ARG A 184 34.20 14.83 -15.28
C ARG A 184 34.82 13.97 -14.19
N GLN A 185 35.48 14.59 -13.22
CA GLN A 185 35.89 13.91 -11.98
C GLN A 185 34.64 13.28 -11.36
N VAL A 186 34.62 11.95 -11.28
CA VAL A 186 33.58 11.21 -10.57
C VAL A 186 33.85 11.41 -9.08
N ASP A 187 32.96 12.17 -8.44
CA ASP A 187 32.99 12.41 -6.99
C ASP A 187 32.74 11.08 -6.26
N PRO A 188 33.62 10.64 -5.34
CA PRO A 188 33.47 9.39 -4.61
C PRO A 188 32.23 9.35 -3.68
N ASN A 189 31.53 10.47 -3.48
CA ASN A 189 30.27 10.54 -2.72
C ASN A 189 29.01 10.59 -3.62
N LEU A 190 29.15 10.42 -4.94
CA LEU A 190 28.02 10.47 -5.89
C LEU A 190 27.22 9.16 -5.85
N LEU A 191 26.16 9.13 -5.03
CA LEU A 191 25.29 7.96 -4.85
C LEU A 191 24.28 7.77 -5.99
N PHE A 192 23.92 8.83 -6.70
CA PHE A 192 23.00 8.78 -7.82
C PHE A 192 23.21 9.96 -8.75
N TRP A 193 23.27 9.69 -10.06
CA TRP A 193 23.39 10.70 -11.10
C TRP A 193 22.52 10.31 -12.30
N GLU A 194 21.78 11.27 -12.83
CA GLU A 194 20.91 11.07 -13.99
C GLU A 194 20.84 12.38 -14.80
N ASP A 195 20.99 12.30 -16.12
CA ASP A 195 20.78 13.44 -17.02
C ASP A 195 19.54 13.30 -17.91
N PHE A 196 18.85 12.15 -17.82
CA PHE A 196 17.69 11.75 -18.61
C PHE A 196 17.94 11.73 -20.12
N GLU A 197 19.19 11.56 -20.53
CA GLU A 197 19.62 11.51 -21.92
C GLU A 197 20.15 10.12 -22.28
N GLY A 198 19.37 9.36 -23.05
CA GLY A 198 19.84 8.13 -23.64
C GLY A 198 20.49 8.36 -25.01
N VAL A 199 21.68 7.81 -25.25
CA VAL A 199 22.12 7.52 -26.62
C VAL A 199 21.18 6.44 -27.16
N SER A 200 20.88 6.42 -28.46
CA SER A 200 20.01 5.41 -29.09
C SER A 200 20.23 3.99 -28.52
N GLY A 201 19.34 3.56 -27.63
CA GLY A 201 19.40 2.25 -26.97
C GLY A 201 19.80 2.22 -25.48
N SER A 202 20.24 3.31 -24.84
CA SER A 202 20.58 3.32 -23.41
C SER A 202 19.54 4.05 -22.54
N ASP A 203 18.82 3.24 -21.78
CA ASP A 203 18.51 3.41 -20.36
C ASP A 203 17.88 4.67 -19.76
N THR A 204 17.05 5.39 -20.50
CA THR A 204 16.18 6.40 -19.88
C THR A 204 15.20 5.81 -18.83
N LEU A 205 15.12 4.47 -18.71
CA LEU A 205 14.28 3.76 -17.73
C LEU A 205 14.99 2.67 -16.91
N GLY A 206 16.21 2.19 -17.17
CA GLY A 206 16.79 1.13 -16.32
C GLY A 206 17.27 1.62 -14.96
N HIS A 207 17.36 2.94 -14.78
CA HIS A 207 17.47 3.57 -13.47
C HIS A 207 16.11 3.89 -12.84
N TRP A 208 14.98 3.68 -13.55
CA TRP A 208 13.64 4.12 -13.15
C TRP A 208 12.53 3.08 -13.38
N VAL A 209 11.83 2.70 -12.31
CA VAL A 209 10.60 1.90 -12.38
C VAL A 209 9.40 2.84 -12.61
N ARG A 210 8.67 2.64 -13.72
CA ARG A 210 7.39 3.33 -13.95
C ARG A 210 6.33 2.81 -12.99
N ALA A 211 5.68 3.71 -12.27
CA ALA A 211 4.57 3.38 -11.39
C ALA A 211 3.36 2.86 -12.19
N ALA A 212 2.58 1.95 -11.61
CA ALA A 212 1.27 1.58 -12.13
C ALA A 212 0.36 2.84 -12.15
N GLY A 213 -0.21 3.17 -13.31
CA GLY A 213 -0.97 4.41 -13.49
C GLY A 213 -0.14 5.71 -13.53
N GLY A 214 1.19 5.61 -13.49
CA GLY A 214 2.11 6.74 -13.74
C GLY A 214 2.09 7.15 -15.22
N SER A 215 2.32 8.44 -15.47
CA SER A 215 2.28 9.08 -16.79
C SER A 215 3.63 9.17 -17.50
N ALA A 216 4.70 8.72 -16.85
CA ALA A 216 6.04 8.76 -17.43
C ALA A 216 6.16 7.86 -18.66
N ILE A 217 6.65 8.45 -19.74
CA ILE A 217 6.91 7.78 -21.02
C ILE A 217 8.28 8.20 -21.54
N VAL A 218 8.92 7.33 -22.32
CA VAL A 218 10.14 7.68 -23.04
C VAL A 218 9.74 8.16 -24.43
N VAL A 219 10.13 9.38 -24.77
CA VAL A 219 9.86 10.00 -26.08
C VAL A 219 11.17 10.42 -26.74
N LYS A 220 11.19 10.49 -28.07
CA LYS A 220 12.28 11.19 -28.76
C LYS A 220 12.25 12.66 -28.35
N ASP A 221 13.42 13.25 -28.10
CA ASP A 221 13.51 14.66 -27.75
C ASP A 221 12.70 15.51 -28.74
N PRO A 222 11.65 16.24 -28.30
CA PRO A 222 10.79 17.01 -29.19
C PRO A 222 11.56 18.04 -30.02
N LYS A 223 12.71 18.49 -29.50
CA LYS A 223 13.61 19.45 -30.17
C LYS A 223 14.64 18.78 -31.08
N ARG A 224 14.66 17.44 -31.16
CA ARG A 224 15.60 16.61 -31.94
C ARG A 224 17.09 16.91 -31.66
N LYS A 225 17.40 17.48 -30.49
CA LYS A 225 18.77 17.81 -30.08
C LYS A 225 19.43 16.68 -29.30
N ARG A 226 18.62 15.82 -28.70
CA ARG A 226 19.02 14.67 -27.88
C ARG A 226 18.37 13.38 -28.43
N GLY A 227 18.79 12.24 -27.92
CA GLY A 227 18.20 10.94 -28.22
C GLY A 227 16.80 10.78 -27.61
N ASN A 228 16.66 9.80 -26.72
CA ASN A 228 15.40 9.57 -26.00
C ASN A 228 15.44 10.29 -24.65
N VAL A 229 14.30 10.86 -24.25
CA VAL A 229 14.11 11.60 -22.98
C VAL A 229 12.86 11.10 -22.26
N MET A 230 12.89 11.13 -20.93
CA MET A 230 11.71 10.85 -20.12
C MET A 230 10.78 12.06 -20.09
N SER A 231 9.52 11.85 -20.42
CA SER A 231 8.45 12.85 -20.39
C SER A 231 7.34 12.39 -19.47
N MET A 232 6.92 13.28 -18.55
CA MET A 232 5.78 13.06 -17.67
C MET A 232 4.67 14.01 -18.11
N LEU A 233 3.48 13.48 -18.36
CA LEU A 233 2.41 14.22 -19.04
C LEU A 233 1.30 14.70 -18.12
N ARG A 234 1.10 14.05 -16.97
CA ARG A 234 0.00 14.34 -16.06
C ARG A 234 0.44 14.19 -14.60
N CYS A 235 -0.08 15.07 -13.74
CA CYS A 235 0.10 14.97 -12.30
C CYS A 235 -0.56 13.68 -11.78
N ALA A 236 0.25 12.68 -11.43
CA ALA A 236 -0.21 11.42 -10.89
C ALA A 236 0.14 11.33 -9.39
N TRP A 237 -0.85 11.49 -8.53
CA TRP A 237 -0.69 11.44 -7.06
C TRP A 237 0.06 10.19 -6.59
N GLY A 238 1.18 10.37 -5.89
CA GLY A 238 2.01 9.26 -5.38
C GLY A 238 3.09 8.81 -6.35
N GLY A 239 3.53 9.68 -7.27
CA GLY A 239 4.70 9.45 -8.12
C GLY A 239 4.41 8.86 -9.50
N ASP A 240 5.16 9.31 -10.50
CA ASP A 240 5.14 8.78 -11.86
C ASP A 240 6.21 7.69 -12.07
N VAL A 241 7.41 7.89 -11.50
CA VAL A 241 8.55 6.97 -11.56
C VAL A 241 9.33 6.94 -10.24
N PHE A 242 9.98 5.81 -9.99
CA PHE A 242 10.80 5.55 -8.81
C PHE A 242 12.19 5.04 -9.20
N SER A 243 13.24 5.35 -8.45
CA SER A 243 14.57 4.78 -8.72
C SER A 243 14.57 3.25 -8.59
N THR A 244 15.25 2.54 -9.48
CA THR A 244 15.36 1.07 -9.41
C THR A 244 16.11 0.61 -8.16
N ASN A 245 17.20 1.31 -7.82
CA ASN A 245 17.97 1.06 -6.62
C ASN A 245 17.52 1.99 -5.49
N GLY A 246 17.39 1.44 -4.29
CA GLY A 246 17.17 2.19 -3.07
C GLY A 246 18.50 2.54 -2.40
N PHE A 247 18.53 3.65 -1.69
CA PHE A 247 19.70 4.17 -0.97
C PHE A 247 19.37 4.39 0.51
N SER A 248 20.41 4.41 1.35
CA SER A 248 20.27 4.72 2.77
C SER A 248 21.19 5.89 3.11
N CYS A 249 20.64 6.88 3.79
CA CYS A 249 21.28 8.16 4.08
C CYS A 249 20.99 8.54 5.53
N SER A 250 21.87 9.33 6.14
CA SER A 250 21.64 9.86 7.50
C SER A 250 22.19 11.27 7.62
N THR A 251 21.88 11.96 8.72
CA THR A 251 22.48 13.27 9.01
C THR A 251 24.00 13.20 9.17
N LYS A 252 24.57 12.04 9.50
CA LYS A 252 26.02 11.79 9.59
C LYS A 252 26.66 11.39 8.25
N GLN A 253 25.91 10.70 7.40
CA GLN A 253 26.32 10.26 6.06
C GLN A 253 25.29 10.77 5.05
N ARG A 254 25.45 12.04 4.67
CA ARG A 254 24.56 12.71 3.73
C ARG A 254 24.82 12.25 2.32
N CYS A 255 23.75 12.27 1.54
CA CYS A 255 23.73 11.87 0.15
C CYS A 255 23.56 13.12 -0.73
N LYS A 256 24.25 13.14 -1.86
CA LYS A 256 24.15 14.23 -2.84
C LYS A 256 23.25 13.80 -3.99
N VAL A 257 22.21 14.59 -4.27
CA VAL A 257 21.34 14.41 -5.45
C VAL A 257 21.69 15.47 -6.47
N SER A 258 21.86 15.05 -7.73
CA SER A 258 21.95 16.00 -8.84
C SER A 258 21.29 15.46 -10.11
N TYR A 259 20.52 16.31 -10.79
CA TYR A 259 19.90 15.96 -12.07
C TYR A 259 19.51 17.21 -12.86
N TRP A 260 19.26 17.06 -14.15
CA TRP A 260 18.73 18.13 -14.99
C TRP A 260 17.27 17.90 -15.35
N ALA A 261 16.42 18.92 -15.30
CA ALA A 261 15.05 18.83 -15.78
C ALA A 261 14.64 20.04 -16.64
N LEU A 262 13.61 19.84 -17.47
CA LEU A 262 12.91 20.91 -18.15
C LEU A 262 11.56 21.10 -17.44
N GLY A 263 11.34 22.27 -16.83
CA GLY A 263 10.22 22.49 -15.91
C GLY A 263 10.58 22.16 -14.46
N ALA A 264 9.59 22.21 -13.56
CA ALA A 264 9.77 21.97 -12.13
C ALA A 264 9.05 20.67 -11.72
N PRO A 265 9.69 19.49 -11.87
CA PRO A 265 9.07 18.24 -11.41
C PRO A 265 8.91 18.27 -9.89
N CYS A 266 7.82 17.71 -9.36
CA CYS A 266 7.72 17.44 -7.93
C CYS A 266 8.61 16.23 -7.61
N GLN A 267 9.44 16.33 -6.58
CA GLN A 267 10.30 15.22 -6.16
C GLN A 267 9.91 14.75 -4.76
N GLY A 268 10.23 13.50 -4.45
CA GLY A 268 10.05 12.94 -3.12
C GLY A 268 10.75 11.62 -2.93
N PHE A 269 10.45 10.96 -1.81
CA PHE A 269 11.02 9.67 -1.45
C PHE A 269 9.93 8.68 -1.00
N SER A 270 10.19 7.39 -1.20
CA SER A 270 9.33 6.27 -0.78
C SER A 270 10.18 5.09 -0.30
N THR A 271 9.68 4.20 0.57
CA THR A 271 10.42 2.97 0.91
C THR A 271 10.29 1.88 -0.14
N GLY A 272 9.45 2.08 -1.16
CA GLY A 272 9.25 1.14 -2.26
C GLY A 272 9.30 1.77 -3.65
N THR A 273 9.07 0.93 -4.65
CA THR A 273 9.09 1.29 -6.09
C THR A 273 7.71 1.28 -6.73
N LYS A 274 6.63 1.29 -5.94
CA LYS A 274 5.26 1.11 -6.41
C LYS A 274 4.27 2.09 -5.78
N ARG A 275 3.38 2.59 -6.63
CA ARG A 275 2.13 3.26 -6.27
C ARG A 275 1.07 2.18 -6.08
N THR A 276 0.65 1.89 -4.85
CA THR A 276 -0.55 1.07 -4.61
C THR A 276 -1.50 1.86 -3.74
N GLU A 277 -2.80 1.80 -4.05
CA GLU A 277 -3.86 2.45 -3.24
C GLU A 277 -3.92 1.88 -1.81
N GLU A 278 -3.40 0.66 -1.60
CA GLU A 278 -3.18 0.05 -0.28
C GLU A 278 -1.98 0.68 0.47
N ALA A 279 -1.02 1.26 -0.25
CA ALA A 279 0.17 1.93 0.29
C ALA A 279 0.01 3.46 0.33
N LEU A 280 -1.20 3.95 0.66
CA LEU A 280 -1.43 5.34 1.10
C LEU A 280 -0.44 5.79 2.21
N LEU A 281 0.26 4.83 2.83
CA LEU A 281 1.20 5.02 3.91
C LEU A 281 2.66 5.22 3.49
N ASP A 282 3.09 4.82 2.28
CA ASP A 282 4.54 4.56 2.01
C ASP A 282 5.23 5.56 1.05
N ALA A 283 4.48 6.48 0.43
CA ALA A 283 4.98 7.29 -0.68
C ALA A 283 4.77 8.80 -0.50
N HIS A 284 5.08 9.38 0.67
CA HIS A 284 4.75 10.78 0.93
C HIS A 284 5.80 11.55 1.74
N SER A 285 6.97 11.82 1.13
CA SER A 285 7.73 13.02 1.49
C SER A 285 8.01 13.85 0.23
N TRP A 286 7.17 14.86 -0.02
CA TRP A 286 7.38 15.83 -1.10
C TRP A 286 8.54 16.76 -0.73
N LEU A 287 9.66 16.62 -1.43
CA LEU A 287 10.86 17.42 -1.29
C LEU A 287 11.15 18.07 -2.64
N ALA A 288 10.58 19.26 -2.86
CA ALA A 288 11.13 20.36 -3.67
C ALA A 288 9.98 21.25 -4.15
N VAL A 289 9.57 22.19 -3.29
CA VAL A 289 8.76 23.35 -3.70
C VAL A 289 9.72 24.55 -3.77
N PRO A 290 9.59 25.47 -4.74
CA PRO A 290 10.31 26.73 -4.72
C PRO A 290 10.14 27.46 -3.38
N LYS A 291 11.15 28.24 -2.99
CA LYS A 291 11.40 28.82 -1.66
C LYS A 291 10.34 29.77 -1.07
N SER A 292 9.04 29.62 -1.34
CA SER A 292 8.04 30.66 -1.01
C SER A 292 6.70 30.16 -0.46
N SER A 293 6.64 29.04 0.25
CA SER A 293 5.41 28.63 0.95
C SER A 293 5.64 28.46 2.45
N ASP A 294 4.98 29.31 3.24
CA ASP A 294 5.15 29.37 4.70
C ASP A 294 4.78 28.05 5.43
N GLY A 295 3.97 27.20 4.80
CA GLY A 295 3.56 25.89 5.33
C GLY A 295 4.59 24.77 5.16
N PHE A 296 5.74 25.02 4.52
CA PHE A 296 6.72 23.98 4.19
C PHE A 296 8.16 24.32 4.65
N LYS A 297 8.33 25.30 5.55
CA LYS A 297 9.64 25.78 6.04
C LYS A 297 10.54 24.69 6.62
N ASP A 298 9.94 23.66 7.22
CA ASP A 298 10.66 22.58 7.90
C ASP A 298 11.00 21.40 6.98
N ARG A 299 10.60 21.45 5.69
CA ARG A 299 10.65 20.31 4.76
C ARG A 299 11.55 20.54 3.52
N LEU A 300 12.34 21.62 3.47
CA LEU A 300 12.87 22.13 2.19
C LEU A 300 14.36 22.55 2.23
N LEU A 301 15.14 21.99 1.32
CA LEU A 301 16.31 22.64 0.69
C LEU A 301 16.42 22.17 -0.77
N ALA A 302 15.85 22.92 -1.71
CA ALA A 302 16.29 22.89 -3.11
C ALA A 302 17.14 24.13 -3.34
N THR A 303 18.46 23.94 -3.48
CA THR A 303 19.40 25.01 -3.78
C THR A 303 19.12 25.55 -5.18
N ASN A 304 18.57 26.78 -5.25
CA ASN A 304 18.42 27.54 -6.49
C ASN A 304 19.79 27.67 -7.19
N LEU A 305 19.82 27.40 -8.50
CA LEU A 305 20.64 28.15 -9.46
C LEU A 305 19.83 28.47 -10.72
N SER A 306 18.75 29.25 -10.57
CA SER A 306 18.63 30.55 -11.24
C SER A 306 17.35 31.25 -10.78
N ASP A 307 17.51 32.37 -10.08
CA ASP A 307 16.45 33.36 -9.94
C ASP A 307 16.15 33.93 -11.32
N ASP A 308 15.04 33.51 -11.91
CA ASP A 308 14.32 34.28 -12.91
C ASP A 308 12.95 33.63 -13.13
N TRP A 309 11.90 34.24 -12.60
CA TRP A 309 10.53 34.09 -13.09
C TRP A 309 10.37 34.72 -14.51
N ALA A 310 11.43 34.72 -15.30
CA ALA A 310 11.50 35.33 -16.62
C ALA A 310 10.77 34.45 -17.63
N ARG A 311 9.53 34.84 -17.93
CA ARG A 311 8.78 34.64 -19.18
C ARG A 311 9.51 33.78 -20.23
N GLY A 312 9.25 32.46 -20.24
CA GLY A 312 9.66 31.59 -21.35
C GLY A 312 9.67 30.09 -21.01
N TRP A 313 8.86 29.30 -21.72
CA TRP A 313 8.63 27.85 -21.54
C TRP A 313 9.79 26.92 -21.95
N ALA A 314 11.06 27.28 -21.72
CA ALA A 314 12.16 26.51 -22.32
C ALA A 314 13.56 26.57 -21.66
N LYS A 315 13.70 26.84 -20.35
CA LYS A 315 15.02 26.78 -19.69
C LYS A 315 15.18 25.46 -18.92
N ARG A 316 16.21 24.69 -19.27
CA ARG A 316 16.64 23.49 -18.53
C ARG A 316 17.25 23.98 -17.20
N VAL A 317 16.85 23.38 -16.09
CA VAL A 317 17.32 23.72 -14.75
C VAL A 317 18.16 22.55 -14.23
N TYR A 318 19.32 22.86 -13.66
CA TYR A 318 20.14 21.89 -12.93
C TYR A 318 19.75 21.95 -11.45
N TYR A 319 19.40 20.80 -10.90
CA TYR A 319 19.08 20.62 -9.49
C TYR A 319 20.25 19.90 -8.83
N GLU A 320 20.77 20.46 -7.75
CA GLU A 320 21.80 19.82 -6.92
C GLU A 320 21.58 20.18 -5.46
N TYR A 321 21.53 19.19 -4.56
CA TYR A 321 21.35 19.39 -3.12
C TYR A 321 21.82 18.17 -2.31
N GLU A 322 22.11 18.40 -1.02
CA GLU A 322 22.45 17.36 -0.05
C GLU A 322 21.24 16.99 0.81
N PHE A 323 21.08 15.71 1.14
CA PHE A 323 20.00 15.20 1.98
C PHE A 323 20.46 14.03 2.88
N PRO A 324 19.75 13.72 3.98
CA PRO A 324 18.73 14.56 4.59
C PRO A 324 19.37 15.63 5.49
N ALA A 325 18.71 16.80 5.62
CA ALA A 325 19.20 17.89 6.49
C ALA A 325 18.95 17.60 7.98
N VAL A 326 17.84 16.92 8.28
CA VAL A 326 17.44 16.38 9.59
C VAL A 326 17.12 14.91 9.43
N ASP A 327 17.26 14.10 10.48
CA ASP A 327 16.99 12.66 10.41
C ASP A 327 15.50 12.37 10.60
N GLU A 328 14.64 13.07 9.86
CA GLU A 328 13.18 12.97 9.95
C GLU A 328 12.60 12.68 8.55
N PHE A 329 12.00 11.50 8.42
CA PHE A 329 11.37 10.95 7.23
C PHE A 329 9.90 10.68 7.57
N GLN A 330 9.03 11.66 7.38
CA GLN A 330 7.61 11.48 7.66
C GLN A 330 6.93 10.66 6.56
N MET A 331 6.32 9.55 6.97
CA MET A 331 5.39 8.78 6.16
C MET A 331 4.01 8.83 6.80
N LEU A 332 2.97 9.00 5.99
CA LEU A 332 1.60 9.01 6.49
C LEU A 332 1.33 7.66 7.16
N GLY A 333 1.04 7.64 8.46
CA GLY A 333 0.72 6.43 9.22
C GLY A 333 1.84 5.39 9.38
N SER A 334 3.10 5.82 9.37
CA SER A 334 4.23 5.07 9.94
C SER A 334 4.67 5.70 11.26
N ASP A 335 4.90 4.87 12.29
CA ASP A 335 5.46 5.31 13.57
C ASP A 335 6.98 5.52 13.50
N GLU A 336 7.65 4.95 12.50
CA GLU A 336 9.09 5.12 12.27
C GLU A 336 9.34 6.25 11.27
N VAL A 337 10.11 7.26 11.69
CA VAL A 337 10.37 8.49 10.94
C VAL A 337 11.86 8.80 10.72
N SER A 338 12.75 7.80 10.66
CA SER A 338 14.20 8.05 10.46
C SER A 338 14.68 7.59 9.09
N PHE A 339 15.55 8.38 8.45
CA PHE A 339 16.24 7.98 7.22
C PHE A 339 17.36 6.97 7.51
N ALA A 340 18.02 7.10 8.67
CA ALA A 340 19.17 6.28 9.04
C ALA A 340 18.86 4.77 9.14
N THR A 341 17.59 4.39 9.32
CA THR A 341 17.16 3.01 9.48
C THR A 341 16.41 2.44 8.28
N LYS A 342 16.22 3.22 7.20
CA LYS A 342 15.43 2.82 6.03
C LYS A 342 16.23 2.93 4.73
N GLN A 343 15.93 2.00 3.83
CA GLN A 343 16.26 2.14 2.42
C GLN A 343 15.13 2.89 1.75
N VAL A 344 15.45 3.97 1.03
CA VAL A 344 14.47 4.80 0.34
C VAL A 344 14.80 4.90 -1.14
N HIS A 345 13.77 5.08 -1.96
CA HIS A 345 13.82 5.26 -3.40
C HIS A 345 13.49 6.70 -3.75
N PHE A 346 14.12 7.21 -4.80
CA PHE A 346 13.83 8.54 -5.32
C PHE A 346 12.57 8.49 -6.18
N MET A 347 11.63 9.41 -5.96
CA MET A 347 10.35 9.49 -6.65
C MET A 347 10.26 10.80 -7.42
N LEU A 348 9.86 10.72 -8.69
CA LEU A 348 9.53 11.90 -9.51
C LEU A 348 8.06 11.90 -9.91
N GLN A 349 7.49 13.10 -9.95
CA GLN A 349 6.14 13.35 -10.44
C GLN A 349 6.12 14.59 -11.35
N ALA A 350 5.22 14.59 -12.34
CA ALA A 350 4.92 15.78 -13.11
C ALA A 350 4.51 16.94 -12.18
N GLY A 351 5.26 18.05 -12.26
CA GLY A 351 4.81 19.32 -11.68
C GLY A 351 3.53 19.75 -12.37
N GLY A 352 2.55 20.23 -11.58
CA GLY A 352 1.34 20.84 -12.15
C GLY A 352 1.67 21.99 -13.10
N PRO A 353 0.77 22.31 -14.04
CA PRO A 353 0.94 23.45 -14.95
C PRO A 353 1.10 24.80 -14.23
#